data_AF-A0A2N1RX65-F1
#
_entry.id   AF-A0A2N1RX65-F1
#
_cell.length_a   1.000
_cell.length_b   1.000
_cell.length_c   1.000
_cell.angle_alpha   90.00
_cell.angle_beta   90.00
_cell.angle_gamma   90.00
#
_symmetry.space_group_name_H-M   'P 1'
#
loop_
_entity.id
_entity.type
_entity.pdbx_description
1 polymer ?
#
loop_
_entity_poly.entity_id
_entity_poly.type
_entity_poly.pdbx_seq_one_letter_code
_entity_poly.pdbx_strand_id
1 'polypeptide(L)'
;MQNMDFYDGRHLRDLPPQFDKFDTEFFSRTSGSVERENEKARKKATKMITLIVGMVIVSFTTGLILGIKFAGGADRKIVDDRTLNAMNNIGERMSDAVKDVTGNAKPANQIYPKIEYPFVIQLGKEYSETDLKPVAQFLSSKGHTVIVSKNDQNFKIFTGPYKTEIDARKSLSEISLYKQYAIATNAQIIKRI
;
A
#
# COMPACT_ATOMS: atom_id res chain seq x y z
N MET A 1 -16.79 -45.17 -13.29
CA MET A 1 -17.16 -43.99 -14.09
C MET A 1 -18.05 -43.12 -13.21
N GLN A 2 -17.65 -41.88 -12.93
CA GLN A 2 -18.34 -40.97 -12.00
C GLN A 2 -19.30 -40.05 -12.78
N ASN A 3 -20.56 -39.98 -12.33
CA ASN A 3 -21.59 -39.11 -12.89
C ASN A 3 -21.34 -37.66 -12.45
N MET A 4 -21.27 -36.72 -13.41
CA MET A 4 -21.24 -35.29 -13.14
C MET A 4 -22.65 -34.71 -13.35
N ASP A 5 -23.24 -34.17 -12.30
CA ASP A 5 -24.47 -33.38 -12.37
C ASP A 5 -24.15 -31.97 -12.88
N PHE A 6 -24.76 -31.60 -14.00
CA PHE A 6 -24.72 -30.26 -14.57
C PHE A 6 -25.75 -29.36 -13.89
N TYR A 7 -25.28 -28.27 -13.27
CA TYR A 7 -26.11 -27.24 -12.66
C TYR A 7 -26.55 -26.23 -13.75
N ASP A 8 -27.66 -26.51 -14.44
CA ASP A 8 -28.30 -25.57 -15.39
C ASP A 8 -29.16 -24.56 -14.60
N GLY A 9 -28.54 -23.46 -14.16
CA GLY A 9 -29.18 -22.38 -13.41
C GLY A 9 -29.51 -21.18 -14.28
N ARG A 10 -30.44 -21.34 -15.23
CA ARG A 10 -31.09 -20.21 -15.92
C ARG A 10 -31.99 -19.45 -14.95
N HIS A 11 -31.63 -18.21 -14.62
CA HIS A 11 -32.61 -17.19 -14.28
C HIS A 11 -32.67 -16.16 -15.43
N LEU A 12 -33.51 -16.48 -16.42
CA LEU A 12 -34.06 -15.47 -17.31
C LEU A 12 -34.85 -14.49 -16.44
N ARG A 13 -34.44 -13.22 -16.51
CA ARG A 13 -35.09 -12.10 -15.84
C ARG A 13 -36.31 -11.76 -16.69
N ASP A 14 -37.50 -12.21 -16.27
CA ASP A 14 -38.76 -11.78 -16.86
C ASP A 14 -38.92 -10.26 -16.65
N LEU A 15 -38.69 -9.48 -17.70
CA LEU A 15 -39.05 -8.08 -17.77
C LEU A 15 -40.50 -7.98 -18.27
N PRO A 16 -41.41 -7.30 -17.56
CA PRO A 16 -42.77 -7.10 -18.07
C PRO A 16 -42.75 -6.13 -19.27
N PRO A 17 -43.52 -6.40 -20.34
CA PRO A 17 -43.65 -5.48 -21.47
C PRO A 17 -44.68 -4.42 -21.10
N GLN A 18 -44.23 -3.33 -20.46
CA GLN A 18 -45.05 -2.13 -20.29
C GLN A 18 -44.23 -0.90 -20.69
N PHE A 19 -44.01 -0.77 -21.99
CA PHE A 19 -43.62 0.49 -22.61
C PHE A 19 -44.64 0.80 -23.70
N ASP A 20 -45.82 1.22 -23.27
CA ASP A 20 -46.78 1.85 -24.16
C ASP A 20 -47.50 2.96 -23.40
N LYS A 21 -46.89 4.16 -23.49
CA LYS A 21 -47.46 5.51 -23.31
C LYS A 21 -46.29 6.49 -23.16
N PHE A 22 -45.89 7.10 -24.28
CA PHE A 22 -45.07 8.30 -24.26
C PHE A 22 -45.92 9.45 -23.71
N ASP A 23 -45.89 9.61 -22.39
CA ASP A 23 -46.54 10.72 -21.71
C ASP A 23 -45.57 11.91 -21.60
N THR A 24 -45.94 13.03 -22.21
CA THR A 24 -45.13 14.24 -22.39
C THR A 24 -44.71 14.90 -21.07
N GLU A 25 -45.33 14.51 -19.95
CA GLU A 25 -45.02 15.03 -18.63
C GLU A 25 -43.71 14.48 -18.02
N PHE A 26 -43.19 13.35 -18.51
CA PHE A 26 -41.96 12.77 -17.97
C PHE A 26 -40.70 13.57 -18.31
N PHE A 27 -40.69 14.38 -19.38
CA PHE A 27 -39.53 15.21 -19.73
C PHE A 27 -39.22 16.30 -18.69
N SER A 28 -40.23 16.74 -17.94
CA SER A 28 -40.04 17.77 -16.90
C SER A 28 -39.35 17.23 -15.65
N ARG A 29 -39.37 15.91 -15.41
CA ARG A 29 -38.75 15.25 -14.24
C ARG A 29 -37.34 14.74 -14.52
N THR A 30 -36.98 14.46 -15.78
CA THR A 30 -35.64 14.03 -16.19
C THR A 30 -34.65 15.18 -16.42
N SER A 31 -35.11 16.43 -16.53
CA SER A 31 -34.22 17.59 -16.71
C SER A 31 -33.28 17.81 -15.52
N GLY A 32 -33.76 17.58 -14.29
CA GLY A 32 -32.95 17.71 -13.06
C GLY A 32 -31.90 16.60 -12.84
N SER A 33 -32.06 15.42 -13.48
CA SER A 33 -31.06 14.35 -13.39
C SER A 33 -29.86 14.62 -14.31
N VAL A 34 -30.08 15.21 -15.48
CA VAL A 34 -29.02 15.55 -16.45
C VAL A 34 -28.10 16.65 -15.89
N GLU A 35 -28.64 17.65 -15.20
CA GLU A 35 -27.83 18.69 -14.53
C GLU A 35 -26.96 18.11 -13.40
N ARG A 36 -27.52 17.23 -12.57
CA ARG A 36 -26.78 16.55 -11.49
C ARG A 36 -25.68 15.62 -12.01
N GLU A 37 -25.91 14.95 -13.14
CA GLU A 37 -24.88 14.12 -13.78
C GLU A 37 -23.76 14.98 -14.38
N ASN A 38 -24.10 16.08 -15.05
CA ASN A 38 -23.13 17.03 -15.57
C ASN A 38 -22.30 17.70 -14.44
N GLU A 39 -22.90 17.99 -13.29
CA GLU A 39 -22.18 18.53 -12.14
C GLU A 39 -21.20 17.51 -11.53
N LYS A 40 -21.59 16.22 -11.47
CA LYS A 40 -20.71 15.12 -11.04
C LYS A 40 -19.57 14.91 -12.04
N ALA A 41 -19.85 14.98 -13.34
CA ALA A 41 -18.84 14.87 -14.39
C ALA A 41 -17.84 16.04 -14.33
N ARG A 42 -18.32 17.27 -14.14
CA ARG A 42 -17.48 18.47 -13.94
C ARG A 42 -16.61 18.34 -12.69
N LYS A 43 -17.16 17.93 -11.54
CA LYS A 43 -16.37 17.72 -10.31
C LYS A 43 -15.29 16.66 -10.48
N LYS A 44 -15.56 15.57 -11.22
CA LYS A 44 -14.56 14.55 -11.55
C LYS A 44 -13.48 15.09 -12.48
N ALA A 45 -13.86 15.84 -13.51
CA ALA A 45 -12.93 16.47 -14.44
C ALA A 45 -12.02 17.50 -13.75
N THR A 46 -12.59 18.35 -12.87
CA THR A 46 -11.80 19.32 -12.09
C THR A 46 -10.77 18.60 -11.20
N LYS A 47 -11.16 17.54 -10.49
CA LYS A 47 -10.21 16.75 -9.68
C LYS A 47 -9.09 16.14 -10.54
N MET A 48 -9.43 15.63 -11.72
CA MET A 48 -8.44 15.06 -12.65
C MET A 48 -7.47 16.12 -13.18
N ILE A 49 -7.96 17.30 -13.55
CA ILE A 49 -7.14 18.43 -14.00
C ILE A 49 -6.21 18.91 -12.88
N THR A 50 -6.71 19.05 -11.64
CA THR A 50 -5.88 19.45 -10.50
C THR A 50 -4.75 18.45 -10.23
N LEU A 51 -5.03 17.15 -10.37
CA LEU A 51 -4.01 16.10 -10.23
C LEU A 51 -2.94 16.22 -11.33
N ILE A 52 -3.36 16.42 -12.58
CA ILE A 52 -2.44 16.59 -13.71
C ILE A 52 -1.55 17.82 -13.51
N VAL A 53 -2.15 18.97 -13.14
CA VAL A 53 -1.38 20.21 -12.90
C VAL A 53 -0.41 20.04 -11.74
N GLY A 54 -0.82 19.39 -10.65
CA GLY A 54 0.06 19.10 -9.53
C GLY A 54 1.24 18.21 -9.94
N MET A 55 0.99 17.17 -10.74
CA MET A 55 2.03 16.28 -11.27
C MET A 55 3.01 17.02 -12.20
N VAL A 56 2.53 17.94 -13.02
CA VAL A 56 3.38 18.79 -13.88
C VAL A 56 4.28 19.71 -13.03
N ILE A 57 3.74 20.34 -11.98
CA ILE A 57 4.53 21.22 -11.10
C ILE A 57 5.63 20.43 -10.38
N VAL A 58 5.31 19.24 -9.86
CA VAL A 58 6.30 18.36 -9.20
C VAL A 58 7.35 17.88 -10.20
N SER A 59 6.96 17.51 -11.41
CA SER A 59 7.90 17.08 -12.46
C SER A 59 8.82 18.22 -12.91
N PHE A 60 8.29 19.44 -13.01
CA PHE A 60 9.06 20.63 -13.38
C PHE A 60 10.05 21.03 -12.29
N THR A 61 9.62 21.03 -11.02
CA THR A 61 10.49 21.38 -9.88
C THR A 61 11.59 20.35 -9.67
N THR A 62 11.29 19.05 -9.78
CA THR A 62 12.31 17.98 -9.71
C THR A 62 13.30 18.06 -10.88
N GLY A 63 12.83 18.30 -12.10
CA GLY A 63 13.69 18.52 -13.27
C GLY A 63 14.63 19.72 -13.10
N LEU A 64 14.15 20.82 -12.51
CA LEU A 64 14.95 22.01 -12.25
C LEU A 64 16.02 21.77 -11.18
N ILE A 65 15.68 21.06 -10.09
CA ILE A 65 16.65 20.68 -9.04
C ILE A 65 17.74 19.78 -9.60
N LEU A 66 17.36 18.78 -10.41
CA LEU A 66 18.31 17.89 -11.08
C LEU A 66 19.19 18.68 -12.07
N GLY A 67 18.62 19.58 -12.85
CA GLY A 67 19.35 20.44 -13.79
C GLY A 67 20.40 21.33 -13.10
N ILE A 68 20.05 21.95 -11.97
CA ILE A 68 20.99 22.75 -11.16
C ILE A 68 22.13 21.87 -10.62
N LYS A 69 21.83 20.64 -10.20
CA LYS A 69 22.82 19.70 -9.68
C LYS A 69 23.81 19.22 -10.75
N PHE A 70 23.36 19.04 -12.00
CA PHE A 70 24.24 18.66 -13.12
C PHE A 70 25.05 19.85 -13.67
N ALA A 71 24.50 21.07 -13.67
CA ALA A 71 25.22 22.26 -14.13
C ALA A 71 26.22 22.82 -13.10
N GLY A 72 26.03 22.54 -11.81
CA GLY A 72 26.80 23.15 -10.71
C GLY A 72 27.98 22.34 -10.15
N GLY A 73 28.21 21.11 -10.61
CA GLY A 73 29.23 20.21 -10.09
C GLY A 73 28.88 19.58 -8.73
N ALA A 74 29.42 18.40 -8.43
CA ALA A 74 29.01 17.52 -7.34
C ALA A 74 29.22 18.06 -5.91
N ASP A 75 29.94 19.17 -5.73
CA ASP A 75 30.45 19.63 -4.43
C ASP A 75 29.77 20.90 -3.88
N ARG A 76 28.79 21.49 -4.57
CA ARG A 76 28.01 22.58 -3.98
C ARG A 76 26.84 22.03 -3.18
N LYS A 77 26.92 22.19 -1.86
CA LYS A 77 25.83 21.97 -0.91
C LYS A 77 24.62 22.85 -1.31
N ILE A 78 23.64 22.22 -1.97
CA ILE A 78 22.46 22.89 -2.59
C ILE A 78 21.50 23.45 -1.53
N VAL A 79 21.63 23.01 -0.27
CA VAL A 79 20.68 23.33 0.80
C VAL A 79 21.42 24.05 1.91
N ASP A 80 20.98 25.28 2.22
CA ASP A 80 21.44 26.04 3.37
C ASP A 80 21.20 25.23 4.67
N ASP A 81 22.12 25.32 5.63
CA ASP A 81 22.06 24.55 6.88
C ASP A 81 20.77 24.81 7.66
N ARG A 82 20.20 26.01 7.52
CA ARG A 82 18.88 26.35 8.09
C ARG A 82 17.75 25.57 7.43
N THR A 83 17.78 25.39 6.13
CA THR A 83 16.75 24.64 5.38
C THR A 83 16.88 23.14 5.65
N LEU A 84 18.09 22.62 5.79
CA LEU A 84 18.32 21.22 6.16
C LEU A 84 17.78 20.92 7.57
N ASN A 85 18.03 21.82 8.53
CA ASN A 85 17.47 21.72 9.88
C ASN A 85 15.95 21.91 9.90
N ALA A 86 15.39 22.77 9.05
CA ALA A 86 13.95 22.90 8.90
C ALA A 86 13.31 21.64 8.31
N MET A 87 13.94 21.02 7.30
CA MET A 87 13.47 19.75 6.73
C MET A 87 13.57 18.61 7.74
N ASN A 88 14.63 18.55 8.54
CA ASN A 88 14.74 17.57 9.63
C ASN A 88 13.64 17.78 10.68
N ASN A 89 13.36 19.03 11.09
CA ASN A 89 12.26 19.35 12.02
C ASN A 89 10.87 19.03 11.44
N ILE A 90 10.66 19.23 10.14
CA ILE A 90 9.40 18.85 9.46
C ILE A 90 9.30 17.33 9.39
N GLY A 91 10.39 16.62 9.09
CA GLY A 91 10.45 15.16 9.10
C GLY A 91 10.19 14.58 10.48
N GLU A 92 10.70 15.22 11.54
CA GLU A 92 10.47 14.82 12.93
C GLU A 92 9.02 15.09 13.36
N ARG A 93 8.45 16.26 13.02
CA ARG A 93 7.03 16.57 13.27
C ARG A 93 6.07 15.72 12.44
N MET A 94 6.46 15.31 11.23
CA MET A 94 5.68 14.41 10.39
C MET A 94 5.80 12.97 10.86
N SER A 95 6.98 12.56 11.34
CA SER A 95 7.19 11.30 12.05
C SER A 95 6.36 11.25 13.32
N ASP A 96 6.31 12.32 14.11
CA ASP A 96 5.48 12.43 15.32
C ASP A 96 3.99 12.51 15.00
N ALA A 97 3.57 13.19 13.93
CA ALA A 97 2.18 13.17 13.48
C ALA A 97 1.76 11.78 12.97
N VAL A 98 2.66 11.04 12.30
CA VAL A 98 2.44 9.62 11.95
C VAL A 98 2.42 8.76 13.22
N LYS A 99 3.26 9.07 14.22
CA LYS A 99 3.29 8.43 15.54
C LYS A 99 2.02 8.68 16.35
N ASP A 100 1.41 9.86 16.25
CA ASP A 100 0.14 10.20 16.90
C ASP A 100 -1.05 9.55 16.18
N VAL A 101 -1.02 9.45 14.85
CA VAL A 101 -1.97 8.64 14.07
C VAL A 101 -1.79 7.13 14.36
N THR A 102 -0.57 6.69 14.69
CA THR A 102 -0.26 5.33 15.19
C THR A 102 -0.23 5.22 16.72
N GLY A 103 -0.61 6.27 17.46
CA GLY A 103 -0.73 6.24 18.93
C GLY A 103 -1.94 5.42 19.37
N ASN A 104 -2.89 5.24 18.44
CA ASN A 104 -3.91 4.20 18.43
C ASN A 104 -3.46 2.96 17.63
N ALA A 105 -2.20 2.54 17.77
CA ALA A 105 -1.74 1.25 17.25
C ALA A 105 -2.52 0.16 17.99
N LYS A 106 -3.68 -0.19 17.42
CA LYS A 106 -4.42 -1.38 17.76
C LYS A 106 -3.38 -2.52 17.88
N PRO A 107 -3.40 -3.30 18.98
CA PRO A 107 -2.39 -4.35 19.18
C PRO A 107 -2.32 -5.19 17.91
N ALA A 108 -1.13 -5.66 17.51
CA ALA A 108 -0.94 -6.38 16.24
C ALA A 108 -1.95 -7.53 16.01
N ASN A 109 -2.54 -8.05 17.09
CA ASN A 109 -3.62 -9.04 17.10
C ASN A 109 -4.98 -8.53 16.57
N GLN A 110 -5.26 -7.23 16.64
CA GLN A 110 -6.46 -6.59 16.06
C GLN A 110 -6.25 -6.19 14.60
N ILE A 111 -5.03 -5.85 14.20
CA ILE A 111 -4.71 -5.51 12.79
C ILE A 111 -4.57 -6.78 11.95
N TYR A 112 -3.95 -7.82 12.51
CA TYR A 112 -3.78 -9.12 11.87
C TYR A 112 -4.20 -10.26 12.81
N PRO A 113 -5.51 -10.58 12.85
CA PRO A 113 -6.03 -11.63 13.71
C PRO A 113 -5.41 -12.98 13.32
N LYS A 114 -4.98 -13.74 14.34
CA LYS A 114 -4.32 -15.05 14.16
C LYS A 114 -5.18 -16.07 13.39
N ILE A 115 -6.50 -15.95 13.52
CA ILE A 115 -7.47 -16.84 12.87
C ILE A 115 -7.44 -16.64 11.34
N GLU A 116 -7.35 -15.39 10.88
CA GLU A 116 -7.37 -15.07 9.46
C GLU A 116 -5.97 -15.14 8.83
N TYR A 117 -4.93 -14.82 9.60
CA TYR A 117 -3.54 -14.80 9.14
C TYR A 117 -2.64 -15.66 10.04
N PRO A 118 -2.73 -16.99 9.91
CA PRO A 118 -2.02 -17.92 10.79
C PRO A 118 -0.55 -18.13 10.42
N PHE A 119 -0.07 -17.76 9.24
CA PHE A 119 1.31 -18.07 8.82
C PHE A 119 2.20 -16.84 8.81
N VAL A 120 3.44 -16.99 9.28
CA VAL A 120 4.51 -15.98 9.15
C VAL A 120 5.81 -16.66 8.76
N ILE A 121 6.73 -15.92 8.16
CA ILE A 121 8.07 -16.42 7.86
C ILE A 121 9.02 -15.80 8.87
N GLN A 122 9.63 -16.61 9.72
CA GLN A 122 10.71 -16.17 10.60
C GLN A 122 12.02 -16.19 9.82
N LEU A 123 12.78 -15.10 9.92
CA LEU A 123 14.15 -15.06 9.41
C LEU A 123 15.08 -15.80 10.37
N GLY A 124 16.01 -16.59 9.82
CA GLY A 124 16.86 -17.49 10.61
C GLY A 124 17.91 -16.80 11.48
N LYS A 125 18.17 -15.51 11.26
CA LYS A 125 19.17 -14.73 11.99
C LYS A 125 18.52 -13.86 13.06
N GLU A 126 19.15 -13.80 14.23
CA GLU A 126 18.86 -12.78 15.24
C GLU A 126 19.67 -11.51 14.93
N TYR A 127 19.01 -10.37 14.97
CA TYR A 127 19.60 -9.08 14.61
C TYR A 127 19.83 -8.23 15.86
N SER A 128 20.93 -7.49 15.87
CA SER A 128 21.14 -6.38 16.81
C SER A 128 20.28 -5.18 16.40
N GLU A 129 20.11 -4.21 17.29
CA GLU A 129 19.34 -2.98 17.00
C GLU A 129 19.88 -2.21 15.78
N THR A 130 21.21 -2.24 15.57
CA THR A 130 21.89 -1.59 14.46
C THR A 130 21.58 -2.25 13.12
N ASP A 131 21.52 -3.59 13.10
CA ASP A 131 21.37 -4.39 11.89
C ASP A 131 19.89 -4.61 11.54
N LEU A 132 19.01 -4.48 12.52
CA LEU A 132 17.56 -4.61 12.38
C LEU A 132 16.99 -3.59 11.39
N LYS A 133 17.32 -2.31 11.58
CA LYS A 133 16.75 -1.20 10.80
C LYS A 133 16.99 -1.35 9.28
N PRO A 134 18.23 -1.55 8.79
CA PRO A 134 18.47 -1.68 7.36
C PRO A 134 17.80 -2.94 6.77
N VAL A 135 17.75 -4.05 7.51
CA VAL A 135 17.11 -5.29 7.05
C VAL A 135 15.59 -5.14 6.99
N ALA A 136 14.97 -4.54 8.00
CA ALA A 136 13.53 -4.26 8.02
C ALA A 136 13.13 -3.28 6.92
N GLN A 137 13.94 -2.24 6.69
CA GLN A 137 13.71 -1.28 5.61
C GLN A 137 13.87 -1.93 4.23
N PHE A 138 14.86 -2.81 4.06
CA PHE A 138 15.05 -3.56 2.83
C PHE A 138 13.82 -4.43 2.50
N LEU A 139 13.35 -5.23 3.45
CA LEU A 139 12.17 -6.08 3.25
C LEU A 139 10.90 -5.28 2.99
N SER A 140 10.71 -4.17 3.71
CA SER A 140 9.58 -3.25 3.48
C SER A 140 9.63 -2.62 2.09
N SER A 141 10.83 -2.24 1.61
CA SER A 141 11.02 -1.70 0.26
C SER A 141 10.70 -2.71 -0.86
N LYS A 142 10.79 -4.00 -0.55
CA LYS A 142 10.40 -5.10 -1.45
C LYS A 142 8.91 -5.44 -1.37
N GLY A 143 8.14 -4.75 -0.53
CA GLY A 143 6.70 -4.97 -0.37
C GLY A 143 6.33 -6.00 0.69
N HIS A 144 7.30 -6.51 1.45
CA HIS A 144 7.01 -7.44 2.55
C HIS A 144 6.58 -6.68 3.79
N THR A 145 5.51 -7.13 4.44
CA THR A 145 5.15 -6.62 5.78
C THR A 145 6.12 -7.23 6.79
N VAL A 146 6.78 -6.38 7.58
CA VAL A 146 7.81 -6.78 8.54
C VAL A 146 7.27 -6.65 9.95
N ILE A 147 7.37 -7.73 10.73
CA ILE A 147 7.02 -7.75 12.15
C ILE A 147 8.31 -8.00 12.93
N VAL A 148 8.58 -7.15 13.92
CA VAL A 148 9.76 -7.28 14.77
C VAL A 148 9.32 -7.75 16.15
N SER A 149 9.94 -8.81 16.64
CA SER A 149 9.82 -9.24 18.04
C SER A 149 11.13 -8.99 18.76
N LYS A 150 11.06 -8.29 19.88
CA LYS A 150 12.19 -8.09 20.78
C LYS A 150 12.27 -9.28 21.75
N ASN A 151 13.45 -9.88 21.88
CA ASN A 151 13.76 -10.88 22.89
C ASN A 151 15.02 -10.43 23.63
N ASP A 152 14.84 -9.79 24.78
CA ASP A 152 15.89 -9.15 25.59
C ASP A 152 16.77 -8.18 24.78
N GLN A 153 17.96 -8.61 24.36
CA GLN A 153 18.94 -7.83 23.59
C GLN A 153 18.94 -8.13 22.08
N ASN A 154 18.23 -9.18 21.65
CA ASN A 154 18.20 -9.63 20.27
C ASN A 154 16.83 -9.40 19.64
N PHE A 155 16.82 -9.13 18.33
CA PHE A 155 15.61 -8.91 17.57
C PHE A 155 15.38 -10.04 16.57
N LYS A 156 14.17 -10.60 16.59
CA LYS A 156 13.70 -11.55 15.60
C LYS A 156 12.82 -10.80 14.60
N ILE A 157 13.10 -11.04 13.32
CA ILE A 157 12.34 -10.44 12.23
C ILE A 157 11.46 -11.52 11.62
N PHE A 158 10.19 -11.18 11.41
CA PHE A 158 9.22 -12.00 10.71
C PHE A 158 8.69 -11.23 9.50
N THR A 159 8.37 -11.94 8.42
CA THR A 159 7.63 -11.40 7.29
C THR A 159 6.23 -11.99 7.22
N GLY A 160 5.27 -11.18 6.78
CA GLY A 160 3.86 -11.53 6.73
C GLY A 160 3.02 -10.65 7.67
N PRO A 161 1.77 -11.03 7.97
CA PRO A 161 1.29 -12.41 8.06
C PRO A 161 0.44 -12.85 6.85
N TYR A 162 0.43 -14.15 6.58
CA TYR A 162 -0.18 -14.79 5.42
C TYR A 162 -1.40 -15.64 5.81
N LYS A 163 -2.39 -15.68 4.90
CA LYS A 163 -3.63 -16.45 5.09
C LYS A 163 -3.41 -17.94 4.88
N THR A 164 -2.65 -18.30 3.84
CA THR A 164 -2.38 -19.69 3.47
C THR A 164 -0.89 -20.02 3.54
N GLU A 165 -0.58 -21.30 3.71
CA GLU A 165 0.79 -21.80 3.66
C GLU A 165 1.41 -21.62 2.27
N ILE A 166 0.60 -21.69 1.21
CA ILE A 166 1.02 -21.52 -0.18
C ILE A 166 1.55 -20.10 -0.40
N ASP A 167 0.82 -19.09 0.11
CA ASP A 167 1.24 -17.69 0.02
C ASP A 167 2.55 -17.45 0.78
N ALA A 168 2.67 -18.01 1.99
CA ALA A 168 3.90 -17.95 2.77
C ALA A 168 5.07 -18.64 2.04
N ARG A 169 4.84 -19.77 1.38
CA ARG A 169 5.86 -20.49 0.60
C ARG A 169 6.31 -19.69 -0.62
N LYS A 170 5.38 -19.04 -1.32
CA LYS A 170 5.70 -18.16 -2.45
C LYS A 170 6.58 -16.98 -2.01
N SER A 171 6.19 -16.29 -0.93
CA SER A 171 7.00 -15.20 -0.39
C SER A 171 8.34 -15.68 0.15
N LEU A 172 8.43 -16.88 0.72
CA LEU A 172 9.71 -17.48 1.12
C LEU A 172 10.62 -17.71 -0.09
N SER A 173 10.08 -18.22 -1.21
CA SER A 173 10.82 -18.35 -2.46
C SER A 173 11.32 -16.99 -2.97
N GLU A 174 10.51 -15.94 -2.89
CA GLU A 174 10.94 -14.58 -3.27
C GLU A 174 12.06 -14.05 -2.36
N ILE A 175 11.94 -14.25 -1.05
CA ILE A 175 12.97 -13.88 -0.06
C ILE A 175 14.26 -14.66 -0.31
N SER A 176 14.16 -15.92 -0.74
CA SER A 176 15.32 -16.77 -1.06
C SER A 176 16.16 -16.25 -2.23
N LEU A 177 15.57 -15.46 -3.12
CA LEU A 177 16.28 -14.86 -4.25
C LEU A 177 17.10 -13.63 -3.82
N TYR A 178 16.84 -13.07 -2.63
CA TYR A 178 17.57 -11.91 -2.14
C TYR A 178 18.95 -12.33 -1.64
N LYS A 179 19.99 -12.02 -2.43
CA LYS A 179 21.40 -12.25 -2.07
C LYS A 179 21.92 -11.30 -0.99
N GLN A 180 21.17 -10.22 -0.71
CA GLN A 180 21.56 -9.21 0.26
C GLN A 180 21.27 -9.69 1.68
N TYR A 181 22.22 -9.46 2.58
CA TYR A 181 22.13 -9.71 4.03
C TYR A 181 21.90 -11.17 4.48
N ALA A 182 22.07 -12.17 3.59
CA ALA A 182 21.86 -13.59 3.90
C ALA A 182 20.52 -13.87 4.60
N ILE A 183 19.49 -13.10 4.26
CA ILE A 183 18.19 -13.07 4.95
C ILE A 183 17.46 -14.41 4.82
N ALA A 184 17.65 -15.09 3.69
CA ALA A 184 17.04 -16.36 3.40
C ALA A 184 17.65 -17.55 4.15
N THR A 185 18.86 -17.40 4.71
CA THR A 185 19.56 -18.49 5.37
C THR A 185 18.77 -18.91 6.60
N ASN A 186 18.23 -20.13 6.59
CA ASN A 186 17.39 -20.71 7.63
C ASN A 186 16.06 -19.98 7.89
N ALA A 187 15.49 -19.32 6.88
CA ALA A 187 14.14 -18.79 7.00
C ALA A 187 13.10 -19.93 7.06
N GLN A 188 12.15 -19.84 7.99
CA GLN A 188 11.17 -20.91 8.27
C GLN A 188 9.75 -20.35 8.34
N ILE A 189 8.79 -21.11 7.83
CA ILE A 189 7.36 -20.79 7.98
C ILE A 189 6.90 -21.27 9.35
N ILE A 190 6.31 -20.37 10.12
CA ILE A 190 5.79 -20.64 11.47
C ILE A 190 4.30 -20.37 11.47
N LYS A 191 3.54 -21.29 12.07
CA LYS A 191 2.13 -21.09 12.36
C LYS A 191 1.98 -20.34 13.69
N ARG A 192 1.32 -19.19 13.65
CA ARG A 192 0.91 -18.41 14.81
C ARG A 192 -0.21 -19.17 15.52
N ILE A 193 0.02 -19.53 16.79
CA ILE A 193 -0.96 -20.12 17.71
C ILE A 193 -1.42 -19.03 18.67
#